data_AF-A0A925TWL1-F1
#
_entry.id   AF-A0A925TWL1-F1
#
_cell.length_a   1.000
_cell.length_b   1.000
_cell.length_c   1.000
_cell.angle_alpha   90.00
_cell.angle_beta   90.00
_cell.angle_gamma   90.00
#
_symmetry.space_group_name_H-M   'P 1'
#
loop_
_entity.id
_entity.type
_entity.pdbx_description
1 polymer ?
#
loop_
_entity_poly.entity_id
_entity_poly.type
_entity_poly.pdbx_seq_one_letter_code
_entity_poly.pdbx_strand_id
1 'polypeptide(L)'
;DEEVFVQGFGGLKTYIQFPTLNNLQNVSINKAELTFTLPIAIGELDTVFEVPPSLLLIKADSLLKNDFDVISYSSELFYSLPDQSVNDPLFYGGKLDTITNRFGQSVYAYKYDISLYIQDIVLGKEENNGLMLICYPGNRIPHGVTLAGTNYADETLRPYLTITYTLVDP
;
A
#
# COMPACT_ATOMS: atom_id res chain seq x y z
N ASP A 1 42.27 -12.80 -0.70
CA ASP A 1 41.04 -12.04 -0.46
C ASP A 1 39.86 -12.95 -0.62
N GLU A 2 39.23 -13.34 0.48
CA GLU A 2 38.02 -14.15 0.49
C GLU A 2 36.89 -13.28 1.03
N GLU A 3 35.98 -12.91 0.14
CA GLU A 3 34.76 -12.18 0.53
C GLU A 3 33.60 -13.17 0.60
N VAL A 4 32.90 -13.15 1.73
CA VAL A 4 31.65 -13.89 1.92
C VAL A 4 30.51 -12.89 1.90
N PHE A 5 29.64 -13.04 0.91
CA PHE A 5 28.44 -12.22 0.79
C PHE A 5 27.23 -12.99 1.31
N VAL A 6 26.48 -12.36 2.21
CA VAL A 6 25.20 -12.88 2.72
C VAL A 6 24.14 -11.83 2.44
N GLN A 7 23.11 -12.19 1.67
CA GLN A 7 21.96 -11.34 1.41
C GLN A 7 20.68 -12.13 1.69
N GLY A 8 19.91 -11.67 2.67
CA GLY A 8 18.60 -12.21 3.01
C GLY A 8 17.46 -11.48 2.30
N PHE A 9 16.25 -12.04 2.40
CA PHE A 9 15.00 -11.56 1.80
C PHE A 9 14.51 -10.21 2.39
N GLY A 10 15.17 -9.10 2.04
CA GLY A 10 14.76 -7.75 2.49
C GLY A 10 13.57 -7.17 1.72
N GLY A 11 13.33 -7.68 0.50
CA GLY A 11 12.30 -7.17 -0.41
C GLY A 11 12.55 -5.71 -0.86
N LEU A 12 11.87 -5.30 -1.92
CA LEU A 12 11.79 -3.88 -2.29
C LEU A 12 10.64 -3.24 -1.50
N LYS A 13 10.91 -2.11 -0.83
CA LYS A 13 9.87 -1.24 -0.26
C LYS A 13 9.54 -0.15 -1.27
N THR A 14 8.26 0.03 -1.59
CA THR A 14 7.82 1.10 -2.50
C THR A 14 7.22 2.24 -1.70
N TYR A 15 7.75 3.46 -1.85
CA TYR A 15 7.22 4.65 -1.21
C TYR A 15 6.06 5.25 -2.03
N ILE A 16 4.99 5.64 -1.33
CA ILE A 16 3.76 6.20 -1.89
C ILE A 16 3.51 7.54 -1.22
N GLN A 17 3.32 8.59 -2.01
CA GLN A 17 3.04 9.93 -1.51
C GLN A 17 1.74 10.47 -2.10
N PHE A 18 1.01 11.25 -1.30
CA PHE A 18 -0.20 11.92 -1.73
C PHE A 18 -0.03 13.44 -1.67
N PRO A 19 0.56 14.06 -2.69
CA PRO A 19 0.99 15.47 -2.63
C PRO A 19 -0.16 16.47 -2.45
N THR A 20 -1.40 16.07 -2.73
CA THR A 20 -2.57 16.97 -2.78
C THR A 20 -3.58 16.75 -1.66
N LEU A 21 -3.36 15.85 -0.69
CA LEU A 21 -4.34 15.62 0.38
C LEU A 21 -4.55 16.84 1.26
N ASN A 22 -3.51 17.61 1.52
CA ASN A 22 -3.58 18.83 2.34
C ASN A 22 -4.47 19.92 1.70
N ASN A 23 -4.82 19.77 0.42
CA ASN A 23 -5.75 20.67 -0.27
C ASN A 23 -7.23 20.37 0.08
N LEU A 24 -7.52 19.20 0.66
CA LEU A 24 -8.86 18.87 1.15
C LEU A 24 -9.06 19.56 2.50
N GLN A 25 -9.88 20.61 2.51
CA GLN A 25 -10.26 21.36 3.72
C GLN A 25 -11.77 21.31 3.92
N ASN A 26 -12.20 21.32 5.17
CA ASN A 26 -13.62 21.32 5.55
C ASN A 26 -14.38 20.12 4.95
N VAL A 27 -13.77 18.92 5.00
CA VAL A 27 -14.39 17.69 4.52
C VAL A 27 -14.38 16.62 5.61
N SER A 28 -15.44 15.81 5.62
CA SER A 28 -15.47 14.53 6.32
C SER A 28 -15.29 13.41 5.30
N ILE A 29 -14.31 12.55 5.53
CA ILE A 29 -13.99 11.42 4.65
C ILE A 29 -14.98 10.29 4.95
N ASN A 30 -15.82 9.96 3.98
CA ASN A 30 -16.74 8.82 4.08
C ASN A 30 -16.04 7.52 3.71
N LYS A 31 -15.18 7.57 2.69
CA LYS A 31 -14.41 6.43 2.20
C LYS A 31 -13.17 6.89 1.44
N ALA A 32 -12.04 6.23 1.65
CA ALA A 32 -10.85 6.36 0.82
C ALA A 32 -10.36 4.97 0.41
N GLU A 33 -10.24 4.70 -0.88
CA GLU A 33 -9.76 3.42 -1.42
C GLU A 33 -8.52 3.63 -2.30
N LEU A 34 -7.40 3.05 -1.90
CA LEU A 34 -6.16 3.02 -2.67
C LEU A 34 -6.06 1.69 -3.43
N THR A 35 -5.85 1.76 -4.73
CA THR A 35 -5.76 0.60 -5.61
C THR A 35 -4.46 0.60 -6.40
N PHE A 36 -3.76 -0.52 -6.34
CA PHE A 36 -2.62 -0.84 -7.21
C PHE A 36 -3.01 -1.96 -8.15
N THR A 37 -2.83 -1.78 -9.46
CA THR A 37 -3.09 -2.84 -10.42
C THR A 37 -1.79 -3.46 -10.91
N LEU A 38 -1.88 -4.71 -11.34
CA LEU A 38 -0.79 -5.40 -11.98
C LEU A 38 -0.92 -5.21 -13.49
N PRO A 39 0.17 -4.91 -14.22
CA PRO A 39 0.15 -4.68 -15.66
C PRO A 39 0.08 -5.98 -16.50
N ILE A 40 -0.34 -7.08 -15.90
CA ILE A 40 -0.39 -8.41 -16.49
C ILE A 40 -1.84 -8.90 -16.61
N ALA A 41 -2.15 -9.58 -17.71
CA ALA A 41 -3.48 -10.14 -17.93
C ALA A 41 -3.71 -11.44 -17.14
N ILE A 42 -4.99 -11.82 -16.97
CA ILE A 42 -5.40 -13.11 -16.37
C ILE A 42 -4.75 -14.26 -17.16
N GLY A 43 -3.87 -15.02 -16.50
CA GLY A 43 -3.17 -16.17 -17.11
C GLY A 43 -1.77 -15.89 -17.67
N GLU A 44 -1.28 -14.64 -17.63
CA GLU A 44 0.07 -14.25 -18.13
C GLU A 44 1.10 -14.08 -17.00
N LEU A 45 0.89 -14.74 -15.86
CA LEU A 45 1.81 -14.77 -14.73
C LEU A 45 3.05 -15.64 -15.05
N ASP A 46 3.87 -15.23 -16.01
CA ASP A 46 5.20 -15.81 -16.22
C ASP A 46 6.23 -14.98 -15.45
N THR A 47 6.24 -15.16 -14.14
CA THR A 47 7.16 -14.47 -13.23
C THR A 47 8.11 -15.47 -12.59
N VAL A 48 9.41 -15.12 -12.55
CA VAL A 48 10.46 -15.90 -11.85
C VAL A 48 10.13 -16.07 -10.36
N PHE A 49 9.34 -15.15 -9.79
CA PHE A 49 8.86 -15.16 -8.42
C PHE A 49 7.35 -15.29 -8.41
N GLU A 50 6.81 -16.07 -7.48
CA GLU A 50 5.36 -16.13 -7.28
C GLU A 50 4.83 -14.76 -6.83
N VAL A 51 3.68 -14.35 -7.37
CA VAL A 51 3.04 -13.10 -6.97
C VAL A 51 2.57 -13.22 -5.53
N PRO A 52 2.90 -12.24 -4.66
CA PRO A 52 2.53 -12.32 -3.27
C PRO A 52 1.00 -12.31 -3.13
N PRO A 53 0.42 -13.23 -2.36
CA PRO A 53 -1.01 -13.24 -2.11
C PRO A 53 -1.47 -11.99 -1.35
N SER A 54 -0.53 -11.29 -0.68
CA SER A 54 -0.81 -10.01 -0.05
C SER A 54 0.40 -9.07 -0.01
N LEU A 55 0.12 -7.78 -0.09
CA LEU A 55 1.05 -6.68 0.16
C LEU A 55 0.56 -5.89 1.38
N LEU A 56 1.48 -5.41 2.22
CA LEU A 56 1.14 -4.56 3.37
C LEU A 56 1.43 -3.09 3.06
N LEU A 57 0.55 -2.22 3.53
CA LEU A 57 0.82 -0.80 3.64
C LEU A 57 1.22 -0.46 5.08
N ILE A 58 2.29 0.29 5.23
CA ILE A 58 2.73 0.85 6.52
C ILE A 58 2.86 2.36 6.37
N LYS A 59 2.68 3.11 7.46
CA LYS A 59 2.98 4.55 7.45
C LYS A 59 4.46 4.76 7.17
N ALA A 60 4.85 5.89 6.61
CA ALA A 60 6.23 6.36 6.59
C ALA A 60 6.43 7.40 7.71
N ASP A 61 7.60 7.42 8.36
CA ASP A 61 7.96 8.48 9.30
C ASP A 61 8.54 9.70 8.55
N SER A 62 8.86 10.77 9.28
CA SER A 62 9.43 12.00 8.72
C SER A 62 10.82 11.83 8.09
N LEU A 63 11.49 10.70 8.33
CA LEU A 63 12.77 10.33 7.73
C LEU A 63 12.60 9.36 6.55
N LEU A 64 11.36 9.06 6.15
CA LEU A 64 11.01 8.03 5.17
C LEU A 64 11.51 6.63 5.58
N LYS A 65 11.68 6.42 6.87
CA LYS A 65 12.11 5.19 7.52
C LYS A 65 10.97 4.65 8.38
N ASN A 66 10.24 3.68 7.88
CA ASN A 66 9.69 2.68 8.79
C ASN A 66 10.38 1.36 8.48
N ASP A 67 11.28 0.99 9.38
CA ASP A 67 11.78 -0.36 9.37
C ASP A 67 10.72 -1.24 10.02
N PHE A 68 10.01 -1.97 9.17
CA PHE A 68 9.19 -3.08 9.60
C PHE A 68 10.15 -4.20 10.01
N ASP A 69 10.76 -4.08 11.19
CA ASP A 69 11.45 -5.20 11.81
C ASP A 69 10.36 -6.09 12.41
N VAL A 70 9.78 -6.96 11.57
CA VAL A 70 8.63 -7.79 11.94
C VAL A 70 9.02 -8.76 13.03
N ILE A 71 8.48 -8.47 14.22
CA ILE A 71 7.88 -9.43 15.15
C ILE A 71 8.71 -10.70 15.30
N SER A 72 9.77 -10.58 16.09
CA SER A 72 10.14 -11.69 16.98
C SER A 72 10.43 -11.20 18.41
N TYR A 73 10.80 -9.93 18.63
CA TYR A 73 11.21 -9.45 19.96
C TYR A 73 10.96 -7.96 20.30
N SER A 74 10.14 -7.20 19.57
CA SER A 74 9.83 -5.81 19.96
C SER A 74 8.55 -5.73 20.80
N SER A 75 8.63 -5.06 21.96
CA SER A 75 7.48 -4.66 22.78
C SER A 75 6.79 -3.39 22.26
N GLU A 76 7.27 -2.84 21.15
CA GLU A 76 6.76 -1.63 20.51
C GLU A 76 5.81 -2.04 19.38
N LEU A 77 4.53 -1.70 19.53
CA LEU A 77 3.56 -1.72 18.43
C LEU A 77 4.03 -0.72 17.38
N PHE A 78 4.70 -1.18 16.33
CA PHE A 78 4.96 -0.33 15.17
C PHE A 78 3.62 0.07 14.56
N TYR A 79 3.41 1.37 14.42
CA TYR A 79 2.15 2.00 14.06
C TYR A 79 1.63 1.47 12.72
N SER A 80 0.72 0.50 12.83
CA SER A 80 -0.21 0.10 11.81
C SER A 80 -0.99 1.35 11.34
N LEU A 81 -1.51 1.34 10.11
CA LEU A 81 -2.53 2.33 9.75
C LEU A 81 -3.63 2.29 10.83
N PRO A 82 -4.25 3.42 11.23
CA PRO A 82 -5.28 3.40 12.28
C PRO A 82 -6.43 2.46 11.92
N ASP A 83 -6.59 2.22 10.63
CA ASP A 83 -7.55 1.31 10.07
C ASP A 83 -7.14 -0.18 10.07
N GLN A 84 -5.86 -0.49 10.31
CA GLN A 84 -5.41 -1.87 10.44
C GLN A 84 -5.88 -2.46 11.76
N SER A 85 -6.57 -3.59 11.70
CA SER A 85 -6.99 -4.30 12.90
C SER A 85 -5.78 -4.94 13.60
N VAL A 86 -5.70 -4.79 14.92
CA VAL A 86 -4.63 -5.37 15.76
C VAL A 86 -4.59 -6.91 15.68
N ASN A 87 -5.69 -7.53 15.25
CA ASN A 87 -5.87 -8.97 15.25
C ASN A 87 -5.54 -9.65 13.92
N ASP A 88 -5.45 -8.91 12.81
CA ASP A 88 -4.99 -9.43 11.52
C ASP A 88 -4.55 -8.28 10.60
N PRO A 89 -3.24 -8.17 10.26
CA PRO A 89 -2.77 -7.20 9.30
C PRO A 89 -3.30 -7.43 7.87
N LEU A 90 -3.89 -8.60 7.57
CA LEU A 90 -4.46 -8.95 6.27
C LEU A 90 -5.96 -8.61 6.12
N PHE A 91 -6.65 -8.16 7.18
CA PHE A 91 -8.08 -7.83 7.09
C PHE A 91 -8.37 -6.43 6.52
N TYR A 92 -7.35 -5.58 6.36
CA TYR A 92 -7.53 -4.19 5.91
C TYR A 92 -7.38 -3.99 4.38
N GLY A 93 -7.30 -5.09 3.63
CA GLY A 93 -7.05 -5.08 2.20
C GLY A 93 -5.66 -5.62 1.87
N GLY A 94 -5.14 -5.24 0.71
CA GLY A 94 -3.83 -5.69 0.26
C GLY A 94 -3.76 -7.16 -0.12
N LYS A 95 -4.88 -7.89 -0.12
CA LYS A 95 -4.99 -9.21 -0.75
C LYS A 95 -5.07 -9.03 -2.27
N LEU A 96 -4.39 -9.91 -2.99
CA LEU A 96 -4.51 -9.98 -4.44
C LEU A 96 -5.94 -10.41 -4.78
N ASP A 97 -6.62 -9.64 -5.62
CA ASP A 97 -7.96 -9.95 -6.09
C ASP A 97 -8.13 -9.58 -7.56
N THR A 98 -9.17 -10.13 -8.19
CA THR A 98 -9.61 -9.73 -9.53
C THR A 98 -10.75 -8.72 -9.39
N ILE A 99 -10.51 -7.48 -9.82
CA ILE A 99 -11.50 -6.39 -9.73
C ILE A 99 -11.88 -5.88 -11.11
N THR A 100 -13.04 -5.24 -11.21
CA THR A 100 -13.37 -4.38 -12.35
C THR A 100 -12.81 -2.98 -12.07
N ASN A 101 -11.87 -2.51 -12.88
CA ASN A 101 -11.31 -1.16 -12.74
C ASN A 101 -12.34 -0.07 -13.12
N ARG A 102 -11.98 1.20 -12.92
CA ARG A 102 -12.84 2.36 -13.27
C ARG A 102 -13.16 2.51 -14.77
N PHE A 103 -12.58 1.68 -15.62
CA PHE A 103 -12.80 1.64 -17.07
C PHE A 103 -13.58 0.38 -17.51
N GLY A 104 -14.07 -0.43 -16.57
CA GLY A 104 -14.86 -1.62 -16.88
C GLY A 104 -14.04 -2.87 -17.24
N GLN A 105 -12.71 -2.85 -17.06
CA GLN A 105 -11.83 -3.97 -17.37
C GLN A 105 -11.58 -4.84 -16.13
N SER A 106 -11.52 -6.15 -16.33
CA SER A 106 -11.11 -7.10 -15.28
C SER A 106 -9.59 -7.09 -15.15
N VAL A 107 -9.07 -6.79 -13.96
CA VAL A 107 -7.63 -6.66 -13.67
C VAL A 107 -7.29 -7.30 -12.33
N TYR A 108 -6.05 -7.76 -12.18
CA TYR A 108 -5.50 -8.09 -10.87
C TYR A 108 -5.13 -6.82 -10.11
N ALA A 109 -5.51 -6.74 -8.84
CA ALA A 109 -5.22 -5.58 -8.02
C ALA A 109 -5.05 -5.91 -6.53
N TYR A 110 -4.33 -5.02 -5.86
CA TYR A 110 -4.32 -4.89 -4.41
C TYR A 110 -5.13 -3.64 -4.05
N LYS A 111 -6.17 -3.82 -3.23
CA LYS A 111 -7.02 -2.72 -2.78
C LYS A 111 -6.93 -2.56 -1.28
N TYR A 112 -6.84 -1.32 -0.84
CA TYR A 112 -6.82 -0.92 0.56
C TYR A 112 -7.94 0.09 0.76
N ASP A 113 -8.71 -0.09 1.82
CA ASP A 113 -9.33 1.07 2.45
C ASP A 113 -8.17 1.91 3.05
N ILE A 114 -8.25 3.22 3.16
CA ILE A 114 -7.33 4.08 3.96
C ILE A 114 -8.10 5.24 4.61
N SER A 115 -9.39 5.03 4.91
CA SER A 115 -10.32 6.12 5.24
C SER A 115 -9.94 6.90 6.49
N LEU A 116 -9.63 6.23 7.60
CA LEU A 116 -9.24 6.89 8.85
C LEU A 116 -7.88 7.55 8.72
N TYR A 117 -6.90 6.92 8.07
CA TYR A 117 -5.61 7.55 7.79
C TYR A 117 -5.78 8.88 7.03
N ILE A 118 -6.57 8.89 5.96
CA ILE A 118 -6.83 10.10 5.19
C ILE A 118 -7.63 11.12 6.02
N GLN A 119 -8.59 10.68 6.83
CA GLN A 119 -9.35 11.55 7.73
C GLN A 119 -8.46 12.22 8.77
N ASP A 120 -7.50 11.49 9.36
CA ASP A 120 -6.57 12.03 10.35
C ASP A 120 -5.61 13.05 9.75
N ILE A 121 -5.14 12.83 8.51
CA ILE A 121 -4.38 13.83 7.75
C ILE A 121 -5.19 15.11 7.56
N VAL A 122 -6.44 14.98 7.08
CA VAL A 122 -7.32 16.15 6.83
C VAL A 122 -7.63 16.93 8.10
N LEU A 123 -7.76 16.25 9.25
CA LEU A 123 -7.96 16.89 10.56
C LEU A 123 -6.68 17.43 11.20
N GLY A 124 -5.52 17.25 10.55
CA GLY A 124 -4.21 17.65 11.11
C GLY A 124 -3.77 16.82 12.32
N LYS A 125 -4.34 15.63 12.52
CA LYS A 125 -3.95 14.68 13.58
C LYS A 125 -2.77 13.80 13.18
N GLU A 126 -2.52 13.69 11.88
CA GLU A 126 -1.45 12.89 11.28
C GLU A 126 -0.71 13.72 10.22
N GLU A 127 0.61 13.57 10.13
CA GLU A 127 1.39 14.19 9.07
C GLU A 127 1.28 13.39 7.77
N ASN A 128 1.22 14.08 6.63
CA ASN A 128 1.22 13.45 5.31
C ASN A 128 2.63 13.05 4.86
N ASN A 129 3.27 12.15 5.62
CA ASN A 129 4.59 11.61 5.33
C ASN A 129 4.58 10.47 4.30
N GLY A 130 3.39 10.06 3.83
CA GLY A 130 3.21 8.98 2.86
C GLY A 130 3.18 7.59 3.49
N LEU A 131 3.16 6.57 2.62
CA LEU A 131 3.06 5.16 2.98
C LEU A 131 4.19 4.37 2.33
N MET A 132 4.52 3.20 2.88
CA MET A 132 5.34 2.20 2.21
C MET A 132 4.55 0.94 1.94
N LEU A 133 4.73 0.40 0.75
CA LEU A 133 4.19 -0.87 0.30
C LEU A 133 5.28 -1.93 0.39
N ILE A 134 4.98 -3.04 1.06
CA ILE A 134 5.94 -4.11 1.32
C ILE A 134 5.33 -5.48 1.00
N CYS A 135 6.16 -6.41 0.54
CA CYS A 135 5.75 -7.80 0.32
C CYS A 135 5.63 -8.56 1.65
N TYR A 136 4.59 -9.38 1.80
CA TYR A 136 4.38 -10.21 2.99
C TYR A 136 4.16 -11.68 2.65
N PRO A 137 4.81 -12.63 3.37
CA PRO A 137 5.92 -12.43 4.31
C PRO A 137 7.25 -12.28 3.57
N GLY A 138 7.74 -11.04 3.43
CA GLY A 138 8.92 -10.73 2.60
C GLY A 138 10.22 -11.33 3.10
N ASN A 139 10.33 -11.70 4.38
CA ASN A 139 11.54 -12.26 5.00
C ASN A 139 11.65 -13.80 4.90
N ARG A 140 10.60 -14.48 4.43
CA ARG A 140 10.52 -15.95 4.42
C ARG A 140 10.36 -16.53 3.03
N ILE A 141 9.69 -15.82 2.13
CA ILE A 141 9.34 -16.31 0.80
C ILE A 141 9.70 -15.23 -0.23
N PRO A 142 10.47 -15.58 -1.29
CA PRO A 142 10.81 -14.64 -2.36
C PRO A 142 9.62 -14.42 -3.29
N HIS A 143 8.54 -13.84 -2.79
CA HIS A 143 7.48 -13.33 -3.65
C HIS A 143 7.91 -12.05 -4.35
N GLY A 144 7.39 -11.84 -5.56
CA GLY A 144 7.69 -10.66 -6.36
C GLY A 144 6.51 -10.29 -7.25
N VAL A 145 6.27 -8.99 -7.40
CA VAL A 145 5.24 -8.48 -8.29
C VAL A 145 5.68 -7.17 -8.91
N THR A 146 5.31 -7.00 -10.18
CA THR A 146 5.40 -5.71 -10.86
C THR A 146 4.04 -5.04 -10.78
N LEU A 147 4.00 -3.81 -10.29
CA LEU A 147 2.80 -2.99 -10.25
C LEU A 147 2.87 -1.91 -11.33
N ALA A 148 1.72 -1.52 -11.87
CA ALA A 148 1.64 -0.35 -12.71
C ALA A 148 2.03 0.90 -11.89
N GLY A 149 2.95 1.70 -12.42
CA GLY A 149 3.34 2.98 -11.82
C GLY A 149 2.42 4.14 -12.21
N THR A 150 2.59 5.29 -11.57
CA THR A 150 1.82 6.51 -11.87
C THR A 150 1.99 7.02 -13.31
N ASN A 151 3.10 6.68 -13.97
CA ASN A 151 3.40 6.99 -15.36
C ASN A 151 3.30 5.78 -16.30
N TYR A 152 2.59 4.72 -15.90
CA TYR A 152 2.41 3.54 -16.75
C TYR A 152 1.72 3.92 -18.08
N ALA A 153 2.13 3.29 -19.17
CA ALA A 153 1.68 3.66 -20.52
C ALA A 153 0.17 3.52 -20.70
N ASP A 154 -0.40 2.43 -20.17
CA ASP A 154 -1.85 2.25 -20.10
C ASP A 154 -2.42 2.99 -18.89
N GLU A 155 -3.21 4.03 -19.14
CA GLU A 155 -3.80 4.85 -18.08
C GLU A 155 -4.84 4.09 -17.25
N THR A 156 -5.39 3.00 -17.79
CA THR A 156 -6.42 2.21 -17.10
C THR A 156 -5.87 1.35 -15.98
N LEU A 157 -4.55 1.11 -16.00
CA LEU A 157 -3.82 0.32 -15.03
C LEU A 157 -3.11 1.17 -13.97
N ARG A 158 -2.98 2.48 -14.20
CA ARG A 158 -2.30 3.36 -13.23
C ARG A 158 -2.94 3.27 -11.84
N PRO A 159 -2.15 3.29 -10.76
CA PRO A 159 -2.66 3.24 -9.41
C PRO A 159 -3.47 4.50 -9.12
N TYR A 160 -4.48 4.38 -8.26
CA TYR A 160 -5.36 5.49 -7.95
C TYR A 160 -5.88 5.44 -6.52
N LEU A 161 -6.15 6.63 -5.99
CA LEU A 161 -6.84 6.85 -4.73
C LEU A 161 -8.22 7.45 -5.05
N THR A 162 -9.28 6.74 -4.66
CA THR A 162 -10.66 7.25 -4.75
C THR A 162 -11.08 7.72 -3.37
N ILE A 163 -11.51 8.98 -3.26
CA ILE A 163 -12.00 9.56 -2.01
C ILE A 163 -13.45 10.00 -2.20
N THR A 164 -14.33 9.46 -1.37
CA THR A 164 -15.70 9.93 -1.21
C THR A 164 -15.79 10.72 0.09
N TYR A 165 -16.26 11.96 0.02
CA TYR A 165 -16.30 12.86 1.16
C TYR A 165 -17.56 13.73 1.16
N THR A 166 -17.86 14.30 2.32
CA THR A 166 -18.94 15.27 2.54
C THR A 166 -18.32 16.61 2.87
N LEU A 167 -18.79 17.69 2.24
CA LEU A 167 -18.42 19.05 2.63
C LEU A 167 -19.05 19.37 3.99
N VAL A 168 -18.24 19.88 4.91
CA VAL A 168 -18.69 20.36 6.22
C VAL A 168 -18.70 21.87 6.14
N ASP A 169 -19.87 22.49 6.34
CA ASP A 169 -19.94 23.96 6.39
C ASP A 169 -19.06 24.49 7.55
N PRO A 170 -18.27 25.55 7.32
CA PRO A 170 -17.40 26.14 8.33
C PRO A 170 -18.16 26.80 9.49
#